data_AF-A0A920SVD7-F1
#
_entry.id   AF-A0A920SVD7-F1
#
_cell.length_a   1.000
_cell.length_b   1.000
_cell.length_c   1.000
_cell.angle_alpha   90.00
_cell.angle_beta   90.00
_cell.angle_gamma   90.00
#
_symmetry.space_group_name_H-M   'P 1'
#
loop_
_entity.id
_entity.type
_entity.pdbx_description
1 polymer ?
#
loop_
_entity_poly.entity_id
_entity_poly.type
_entity_poly.pdbx_seq_one_letter_code
_entity_poly.pdbx_strand_id
1 'polypeptide(L)'
;MSSWLQISVVVARPAVNRTVDLFEGLGAIAVSRETPGPGDPIFDSLRSEDQEWDEERVTGLFRDDINRKTVRDHLTAVLGPRTAPWIQALPDRDWELAGQRQFKPIHVGGKPFGSVRVGASP
;
A
#
# COMPACT_ATOMS: atom_id res chain seq x y z
N MET A 1 21.40 -7.81 -9.06
CA MET A 1 20.14 -7.05 -9.23
C MET A 1 19.67 -6.76 -7.83
N SER A 2 19.69 -5.49 -7.41
CA SER A 2 19.10 -5.11 -6.12
C SER A 2 17.61 -5.44 -6.19
N SER A 3 17.07 -6.09 -5.19
CA SER A 3 15.63 -6.31 -5.07
C SER A 3 15.20 -5.74 -3.73
N TRP A 4 13.94 -5.33 -3.67
CA TRP A 4 13.32 -4.94 -2.42
C TRP A 4 12.43 -6.09 -1.92
N LEU A 5 12.16 -6.10 -0.63
CA LEU A 5 11.23 -7.02 -0.01
C LEU A 5 10.13 -6.23 0.66
N GLN A 6 8.89 -6.47 0.25
CA GLN A 6 7.71 -5.92 0.88
C GLN A 6 7.11 -6.96 1.80
N ILE A 7 6.87 -6.59 3.06
CA ILE A 7 6.22 -7.45 4.05
C ILE A 7 4.99 -6.73 4.57
N SER A 8 3.82 -7.34 4.42
CA SER A 8 2.54 -6.77 4.84
C SER A 8 1.84 -7.66 5.84
N VAL A 9 1.19 -7.05 6.82
CA VAL A 9 0.38 -7.75 7.83
C VAL A 9 -0.88 -6.93 8.12
N VAL A 10 -2.01 -7.62 8.27
CA VAL A 10 -3.26 -7.01 8.75
C VAL A 10 -3.31 -7.19 10.25
N VAL A 11 -3.53 -6.10 10.98
CA VAL A 11 -3.61 -6.09 12.43
C VAL A 11 -4.77 -5.25 12.89
N ALA A 12 -5.32 -5.58 14.06
CA ALA A 12 -6.30 -4.73 14.73
C ALA A 12 -5.70 -3.35 15.05
N ARG A 13 -6.53 -2.30 15.02
CA ARG A 13 -6.13 -0.90 15.24
C ARG A 13 -5.23 -0.68 16.47
N PRO A 14 -5.46 -1.33 17.63
CA PRO A 14 -4.58 -1.17 18.80
C PRO A 14 -3.14 -1.69 18.59
N ALA A 15 -2.94 -2.61 17.64
CA ALA A 15 -1.64 -3.22 17.35
C ALA A 15 -0.87 -2.50 16.23
N VAL A 16 -1.47 -1.51 15.55
CA VAL A 16 -0.87 -0.81 14.40
C VAL A 16 0.45 -0.13 14.77
N ASN A 17 0.46 0.70 15.82
CA ASN A 17 1.68 1.42 16.21
C ASN A 17 2.79 0.46 16.63
N ARG A 18 2.47 -0.56 17.43
CA ARG A 18 3.44 -1.61 17.81
C ARG A 18 4.00 -2.34 16.59
N THR A 19 3.20 -2.56 15.56
CA THR A 19 3.64 -3.20 14.31
C THR A 19 4.57 -2.29 13.52
N VAL A 20 4.29 -0.98 13.51
CA VAL A 20 5.16 0.01 12.88
C VAL A 20 6.50 0.09 13.59
N ASP A 21 6.50 0.22 14.92
CA ASP A 21 7.73 0.23 15.73
C ASP A 21 8.56 -1.05 15.50
N LEU A 22 7.88 -2.20 15.36
CA LEU A 22 8.53 -3.46 15.05
C LEU A 22 9.19 -3.44 13.67
N PHE A 23 8.50 -2.98 12.63
CA PHE A 23 9.07 -2.90 11.28
C PHE A 23 10.25 -1.94 11.22
N GLU A 24 10.16 -0.78 11.86
CA GLU A 24 11.27 0.16 11.98
C GLU A 24 12.45 -0.46 12.72
N GLY A 25 12.21 -1.12 13.86
CA GLY A 25 13.24 -1.82 14.64
C GLY A 25 13.89 -3.01 13.91
N LEU A 26 13.18 -3.63 12.97
CA LEU A 26 13.69 -4.70 12.10
C LEU A 26 14.44 -4.16 10.86
N GLY A 27 14.53 -2.84 10.69
CA GLY A 27 15.28 -2.21 9.60
C GLY A 27 14.45 -1.95 8.34
N ALA A 28 13.13 -1.76 8.48
CA ALA A 28 12.33 -1.25 7.37
C ALA A 28 12.82 0.15 6.97
N ILE A 29 12.94 0.38 5.66
CA ILE A 29 13.33 1.67 5.09
C ILE A 29 12.13 2.62 5.04
N ALA A 30 10.95 2.05 4.86
CA ALA A 30 9.68 2.76 4.89
C ALA A 30 8.60 1.85 5.46
N VAL A 31 7.64 2.45 6.16
CA VAL A 31 6.45 1.76 6.66
C VAL A 31 5.21 2.55 6.22
N SER A 32 4.27 1.88 5.57
CA SER A 32 2.97 2.45 5.18
C SER A 32 1.81 1.78 5.93
N ARG A 33 0.71 2.52 6.04
CA ARG A 33 -0.53 2.11 6.70
C ARG A 33 -1.70 2.35 5.76
N GLU A 34 -2.58 1.38 5.65
CA GLU A 34 -3.68 1.39 4.71
C GLU A 34 -4.91 0.76 5.38
N THR A 35 -6.05 1.45 5.36
CA THR A 35 -7.34 0.81 5.68
C THR A 35 -7.72 -0.07 4.48
N PRO A 36 -7.97 -1.38 4.67
CA PRO A 36 -8.41 -2.26 3.60
C PRO A 36 -9.70 -1.73 2.95
N GLY A 37 -9.70 -1.53 1.63
CA GLY A 37 -10.86 -1.03 0.90
C GLY A 37 -11.79 -2.14 0.39
N PRO A 38 -13.00 -1.78 -0.07
CA PRO A 38 -13.88 -2.73 -0.74
C PRO A 38 -13.23 -3.22 -2.04
N GLY A 39 -12.91 -4.52 -2.10
CA GLY A 39 -12.23 -5.15 -3.24
C GLY A 39 -10.72 -5.30 -3.06
N ASP A 40 -10.14 -4.80 -1.97
CA ASP A 40 -8.83 -5.29 -1.52
C ASP A 40 -8.95 -6.78 -1.25
N PRO A 41 -7.97 -7.59 -1.66
CA PRO A 41 -7.98 -8.97 -1.26
C PRO A 41 -7.81 -9.04 0.27
N ILE A 42 -8.91 -9.42 0.94
CA ILE A 42 -8.98 -9.66 2.38
C ILE A 42 -8.37 -11.03 2.60
N PHE A 43 -7.19 -11.07 3.22
CA PHE A 43 -6.43 -12.30 3.38
C PHE A 43 -6.57 -12.78 4.82
N ASP A 44 -7.51 -13.70 4.96
CA ASP A 44 -8.09 -14.18 6.20
C ASP A 44 -7.08 -14.89 7.10
N SER A 45 -6.92 -14.35 8.31
CA SER A 45 -6.66 -15.20 9.46
C SER A 45 -7.59 -14.77 10.59
N LEU A 46 -8.86 -15.14 10.43
CA LEU A 46 -9.89 -15.31 11.46
C LEU A 46 -10.94 -14.18 11.54
N ARG A 47 -11.82 -14.07 10.54
CA ARG A 47 -13.07 -13.29 10.68
C ARG A 47 -13.97 -13.82 11.81
N SER A 48 -14.19 -12.98 12.84
CA SER A 48 -15.41 -13.00 13.65
C SER A 48 -16.37 -11.98 13.06
N GLU A 49 -17.66 -12.34 12.91
CA GLU A 49 -18.64 -11.66 12.05
C GLU A 49 -19.06 -10.22 12.45
N ASP A 50 -18.46 -9.61 13.49
CA ASP A 50 -18.89 -8.32 14.05
C ASP A 50 -17.86 -7.16 13.94
N GLN A 51 -16.71 -7.34 13.27
CA GLN A 51 -15.55 -6.42 13.41
C GLN A 51 -15.01 -5.85 12.08
N GLU A 52 -15.89 -5.51 11.13
CA GLU A 52 -15.52 -5.27 9.73
C GLU A 52 -14.65 -4.02 9.42
N TRP A 53 -14.25 -3.19 10.40
CA TRP A 53 -13.56 -1.91 10.14
C TRP A 53 -12.47 -1.50 11.16
N ASP A 54 -12.09 -2.38 12.09
CA ASP A 54 -11.08 -2.05 13.12
C ASP A 54 -9.70 -2.66 12.84
N GLU A 55 -9.36 -2.83 11.57
CA GLU A 55 -8.08 -3.38 11.14
C GLU A 55 -7.38 -2.44 10.16
N GLU A 56 -6.05 -2.42 10.21
CA GLU A 56 -5.22 -1.74 9.22
C GLU A 56 -4.16 -2.70 8.68
N ARG A 57 -3.85 -2.56 7.39
CA ARG A 57 -2.70 -3.19 6.77
C ARG A 57 -1.48 -2.32 7.04
N VAL A 58 -0.48 -2.91 7.69
CA VAL A 58 0.84 -2.30 7.87
C VAL A 58 1.81 -2.98 6.93
N THR A 59 2.54 -2.20 6.14
CA THR A 59 3.49 -2.70 5.14
C THR A 59 4.87 -2.11 5.39
N GLY A 60 5.88 -2.96 5.55
CA GLY A 60 7.28 -2.57 5.65
C GLY A 60 8.05 -2.90 4.38
N LEU A 61 8.88 -1.96 3.91
CA LEU A 61 9.79 -2.15 2.79
C LEU A 61 11.22 -2.37 3.31
N PHE A 62 11.85 -3.45 2.88
CA PHE A 62 13.19 -3.87 3.30
C PHE A 62 14.09 -4.06 2.08
N ARG A 63 15.41 -4.06 2.30
CA ARG A 63 16.39 -4.56 1.33
C ARG A 63 16.33 -6.09 1.25
N ASP A 64 16.75 -6.68 0.13
CA ASP A 64 16.67 -8.15 -0.03
C ASP A 64 17.66 -8.95 0.84
N ASP A 65 18.60 -8.28 1.50
CA ASP A 65 19.54 -8.87 2.46
C ASP A 65 18.91 -9.19 3.83
N ILE A 66 17.67 -8.74 4.08
CA ILE A 66 16.95 -9.01 5.33
C ILE A 66 16.67 -10.52 5.50
N ASN A 67 16.93 -11.03 6.70
CA ASN A 67 16.59 -12.42 7.03
C ASN A 67 15.08 -12.59 7.23
N ARG A 68 14.40 -13.11 6.21
CA ARG A 68 12.95 -13.35 6.19
C ARG A 68 12.46 -14.20 7.36
N LYS A 69 13.26 -15.17 7.79
CA LYS A 69 12.93 -16.04 8.94
C LYS A 69 12.89 -15.22 10.23
N THR A 70 13.90 -14.38 10.44
CA THR A 70 13.98 -13.48 11.60
C THR A 70 12.77 -12.54 11.65
N VAL A 71 12.43 -11.90 10.53
CA VAL A 71 11.27 -11.00 10.49
C VAL A 71 9.97 -11.73 10.82
N ARG A 72 9.75 -12.91 10.22
CA ARG A 72 8.57 -13.73 10.53
C ARG A 72 8.52 -14.14 12.00
N ASP A 73 9.64 -14.63 12.55
CA ASP A 73 9.69 -15.12 13.93
C ASP A 73 9.41 -13.97 14.92
N HIS A 74 9.90 -12.75 14.65
CA HIS A 74 9.57 -11.55 15.43
C HIS A 74 8.10 -11.13 15.31
N LEU A 75 7.53 -11.18 14.10
CA LEU A 75 6.11 -10.90 13.89
C LEU A 75 5.22 -11.89 14.66
N THR A 76 5.55 -13.17 14.59
CA THR A 76 4.86 -14.22 15.35
C THR A 76 4.98 -13.99 16.87
N ALA A 77 6.14 -13.56 17.36
CA ALA A 77 6.33 -13.30 18.79
C ALA A 77 5.54 -12.07 19.29
N VAL A 78 5.44 -11.02 18.48
CA VAL A 78 4.83 -9.73 18.88
C VAL A 78 3.32 -9.70 18.63
N LEU A 79 2.87 -10.28 17.51
CA LEU A 79 1.47 -10.25 17.07
C LEU A 79 0.75 -11.58 17.31
N GLY A 80 1.49 -12.64 17.64
CA GLY A 80 0.97 -13.96 17.97
C GLY A 80 1.02 -14.96 16.80
N PRO A 81 0.79 -16.25 17.09
CA PRO A 81 0.99 -17.37 16.16
C PRO A 81 -0.01 -17.43 15.00
N ARG A 82 -1.12 -16.68 15.08
CA ARG A 82 -2.09 -16.58 13.97
C ARG A 82 -1.69 -15.56 12.91
N THR A 83 -0.63 -14.80 13.14
CA THR A 83 -0.18 -13.77 12.21
C THR A 83 0.51 -14.40 11.02
N ALA A 84 -0.09 -14.26 9.84
CA ALA A 84 0.48 -14.71 8.57
C ALA A 84 0.91 -13.50 7.73
N PRO A 85 2.19 -13.06 7.80
CA PRO A 85 2.66 -11.95 6.99
C PRO A 85 2.76 -12.34 5.52
N TRP A 86 2.31 -11.46 4.64
CA TRP A 86 2.49 -11.57 3.20
C TRP A 86 3.86 -11.02 2.82
N ILE A 87 4.66 -11.81 2.10
CA ILE A 87 6.02 -11.44 1.70
C ILE A 87 6.10 -11.44 0.17
N GLN A 88 6.42 -10.29 -0.40
CA GLN A 88 6.56 -10.10 -1.85
C GLN A 88 7.94 -9.53 -2.18
N ALA A 89 8.62 -10.12 -3.16
CA ALA A 89 9.80 -9.51 -3.75
C ALA A 89 9.36 -8.41 -4.73
N LEU A 90 9.89 -7.20 -4.54
CA LEU A 90 9.62 -6.07 -5.41
C LEU A 90 10.91 -5.78 -6.20
N PRO A 91 10.88 -5.84 -7.55
CA PRO A 91 12.06 -5.57 -8.35
C PRO A 91 12.48 -4.10 -8.17
N ASP A 92 13.79 -3.86 -8.16
CA ASP A 92 14.30 -2.50 -8.23
C ASP A 92 13.92 -1.87 -9.57
N ARG A 93 13.16 -0.78 -9.50
CA ARG A 93 12.62 -0.06 -10.66
C ARG A 93 12.83 1.43 -10.43
N ASP A 94 13.01 2.14 -11.53
CA ASP A 94 12.93 3.59 -11.54
C ASP A 94 11.46 4.00 -11.39
N TRP A 95 11.05 4.29 -10.15
CA TRP A 95 9.66 4.59 -9.83
C TRP A 95 9.19 5.90 -10.44
N GLU A 96 10.08 6.86 -10.69
CA GLU A 96 9.75 8.12 -11.36
C GLU A 96 9.35 7.86 -12.82
N LEU A 97 10.17 7.11 -13.56
CA LEU A 97 9.88 6.75 -14.95
C LEU A 97 8.69 5.80 -15.06
N ALA A 98 8.56 4.84 -14.13
CA ALA A 98 7.42 3.91 -14.10
C ALA A 98 6.10 4.66 -13.89
N GLY A 99 6.06 5.62 -12.98
CA GLY A 99 4.89 6.46 -12.72
C GLY A 99 4.53 7.34 -13.91
N GLN A 100 5.51 8.01 -14.53
CA GLN A 100 5.28 8.86 -15.70
C GLN A 100 4.64 8.09 -16.86
N ARG A 101 5.07 6.84 -17.11
CA ARG A 101 4.50 6.00 -18.19
C ARG A 101 3.04 5.61 -17.94
N GLN A 102 2.60 5.56 -16.69
CA GLN A 102 1.23 5.17 -16.31
C GLN A 102 0.27 6.36 -16.28
N PHE A 103 0.78 7.58 -16.12
CA PHE A 103 -0.04 8.79 -16.11
C PHE A 103 -0.66 9.04 -17.49
N LYS A 104 -2.00 9.04 -17.55
CA LYS A 104 -2.75 9.41 -18.76
C LYS A 104 -3.32 10.84 -18.59
N PRO A 105 -3.08 11.75 -19.55
CA PRO A 105 -3.64 13.10 -19.49
C PRO A 105 -5.17 13.09 -19.39
N ILE A 106 -5.69 13.82 -18.42
CA ILE A 106 -7.12 14.09 -18.31
C ILE A 106 -7.43 15.28 -19.22
N HIS A 107 -8.29 15.08 -20.22
CA HIS A 107 -8.73 16.16 -21.10
C HIS A 107 -9.87 16.93 -20.43
N VAL A 108 -9.57 18.14 -19.95
CA VAL A 108 -10.58 19.07 -19.45
C VAL A 108 -10.80 20.16 -20.50
N GLY A 109 -11.93 20.08 -21.22
CA GLY A 109 -12.29 21.01 -22.28
C GLY A 109 -13.78 20.95 -22.60
N GLY A 110 -14.58 21.71 -21.85
CA GLY A 110 -15.94 22.07 -22.24
C GLY A 110 -15.89 23.12 -23.34
N LYS A 111 -16.51 22.80 -24.49
CA LYS A 111 -16.79 23.61 -25.69
C LYS A 111 -16.35 25.10 -25.66
N PRO A 112 -15.56 25.58 -26.65
CA PRO A 112 -15.26 27.00 -26.75
C PRO A 112 -16.55 27.80 -26.94
N PHE A 113 -16.79 28.76 -26.04
CA PHE A 113 -17.77 29.83 -26.26
C PHE A 113 -17.29 30.68 -27.44
N GLY A 114 -18.01 30.64 -28.56
CA GLY A 114 -17.62 31.41 -29.74
C GLY A 114 -18.44 31.09 -30.97
N SER A 115 -19.69 31.54 -31.01
CA SER A 115 -20.40 31.80 -32.27
C SER A 115 -21.46 32.88 -32.04
N VAL A 116 -20.99 34.09 -31.70
CA VAL A 116 -21.78 35.28 -31.97
C VAL A 116 -21.64 35.56 -33.46
N ARG A 117 -22.67 35.21 -34.24
CA ARG A 117 -22.84 35.76 -35.58
C ARG A 117 -23.39 37.19 -35.42
N VAL A 118 -22.52 38.19 -35.49
CA VAL A 118 -22.94 39.54 -35.90
C VAL A 118 -23.08 39.50 -37.41
N GLY A 119 -24.28 39.17 -37.87
CA GLY A 119 -24.72 39.49 -39.22
C GLY A 119 -25.18 40.93 -39.21
N ALA A 120 -24.31 41.84 -39.65
CA ALA A 120 -24.67 43.20 -39.99
C ALA A 120 -25.23 43.26 -41.43
N SER A 121 -26.17 44.19 -41.61
CA SER A 121 -26.63 44.83 -42.86
C SER A 121 -27.80 44.18 -43.63
N PRO A 122 -28.57 44.99 -44.39
CA PRO A 122 -28.43 46.43 -44.67
C PRO A 122 -29.47 47.34 -44.01
#